data_AF-A0A8T7IDQ3-F1
#
_entry.id   AF-A0A8T7IDQ3-F1
#
_cell.length_a   1.000
_cell.length_b   1.000
_cell.length_c   1.000
_cell.angle_alpha   90.00
_cell.angle_beta   90.00
_cell.angle_gamma   90.00
#
_symmetry.space_group_name_H-M   'P 1'
#
loop_
_entity.id
_entity.type
_entity.pdbx_description
1 polymer ?
#
loop_
_entity_poly.entity_id
_entity_poly.type
_entity_poly.pdbx_seq_one_letter_code
_entity_poly.pdbx_strand_id
1 'polypeptide(L)'
;MSKLNLKLAKLGLATGILLITSGCASLMSDNPRDRSISTIIADEELELAAVKSMFKSDDLWNKSDIDIVSFNRTILLVGQTPTNTLKQKAGELVQKLEDVKKVYNEIRVAAPASSLTYVSDLSLTSKVKTSLFLEDDFNSSNIKVLTEDGEVFLMGLVTSQQATRAIEVARNISGVKRVIQAFEIIE
;
A
#
# COMPACT_ATOMS: atom_id res chain seq x y z
N MET A 1 -9.77 -17.84 -13.10
CA MET A 1 -10.02 -16.39 -12.97
C MET A 1 -9.21 -15.66 -14.03
N SER A 2 -9.76 -14.68 -14.73
CA SER A 2 -8.98 -13.85 -15.65
C SER A 2 -7.95 -13.02 -14.86
N LYS A 3 -6.80 -12.67 -15.47
CA LYS A 3 -5.80 -11.76 -14.86
C LYS A 3 -6.43 -10.45 -14.39
N LEU A 4 -7.46 -9.98 -15.09
CA LEU A 4 -8.26 -8.81 -14.73
C LEU A 4 -8.96 -8.98 -13.37
N ASN A 5 -9.60 -10.12 -13.11
CA ASN A 5 -10.29 -10.36 -11.84
C ASN A 5 -9.30 -10.44 -10.67
N LEU A 6 -8.11 -10.99 -10.90
CA LEU A 6 -7.06 -11.06 -9.86
C LEU A 6 -6.52 -9.67 -9.52
N LYS A 7 -6.24 -8.85 -10.55
CA LYS A 7 -5.80 -7.45 -10.35
C LYS A 7 -6.86 -6.59 -9.65
N LEU A 8 -8.13 -6.77 -9.99
CA LEU A 8 -9.24 -6.08 -9.33
C LEU A 8 -9.42 -6.55 -7.88
N ALA A 9 -9.23 -7.85 -7.61
CA ALA A 9 -9.27 -8.38 -6.25
C ALA A 9 -8.13 -7.85 -5.38
N LYS A 10 -6.91 -7.77 -5.94
CA LYS A 10 -5.76 -7.13 -5.29
C LYS A 10 -6.02 -5.67 -4.94
N LEU A 11 -6.56 -4.91 -5.91
CA LEU A 11 -6.95 -3.52 -5.68
C LEU A 11 -8.00 -3.38 -4.58
N GLY A 12 -9.02 -4.24 -4.56
CA GLY A 12 -10.04 -4.24 -3.50
C GLY A 12 -9.50 -4.58 -2.11
N LEU A 13 -8.41 -5.35 -2.03
CA LEU A 13 -7.76 -5.70 -0.78
C LEU A 13 -6.78 -4.62 -0.28
N ALA A 14 -6.11 -3.92 -1.22
CA ALA A 14 -5.20 -2.82 -0.96
C ALA A 14 -5.94 -1.54 -0.50
N THR A 15 -7.12 -1.28 -1.08
CA THR A 15 -8.05 -0.18 -0.72
C THR A 15 -8.88 -0.48 0.54
N GLY A 16 -8.87 -1.72 1.04
CA GLY A 16 -9.71 -2.12 2.17
C GLY A 16 -11.22 -2.14 1.85
N ILE A 17 -11.61 -2.16 0.57
CA ILE A 17 -13.00 -2.27 0.09
C ILE A 17 -13.58 -3.69 0.28
N LEU A 18 -12.85 -4.60 0.93
CA LEU A 18 -13.44 -5.82 1.48
C LEU A 18 -14.13 -5.48 2.81
N LEU A 19 -15.45 -5.29 2.71
CA LEU A 19 -16.47 -5.21 3.76
C LEU A 19 -16.20 -6.15 4.97
N ILE A 20 -15.31 -5.75 5.87
CA ILE A 20 -15.17 -6.32 7.21
C ILE A 20 -15.16 -5.15 8.20
N THR A 21 -16.35 -4.60 8.44
CA THR A 21 -16.95 -4.16 9.73
C THR A 21 -16.10 -3.46 10.82
N SER A 22 -14.85 -3.11 10.60
CA SER A 22 -13.94 -2.49 11.60
C SER A 22 -13.60 -1.03 11.27
N GLY A 23 -13.98 -0.54 10.08
CA GLY A 23 -13.68 0.83 9.64
C GLY A 23 -14.69 1.90 10.04
N CYS A 24 -15.86 1.56 10.60
CA CYS A 24 -16.83 2.60 11.01
C CYS A 24 -16.39 3.36 12.27
N ALA A 25 -15.57 2.77 13.15
CA ALA A 25 -15.13 3.46 14.37
C ALA A 25 -14.16 4.62 14.07
N SER A 26 -13.32 4.49 13.04
CA SER A 26 -12.41 5.55 12.57
C SER A 26 -13.12 6.69 11.83
N LEU A 27 -14.38 6.51 11.41
CA LEU A 27 -15.17 7.58 10.79
C LEU A 27 -15.73 8.59 11.82
N MET A 28 -15.57 8.31 13.11
CA MET A 28 -16.05 9.14 14.23
C MET A 28 -14.92 9.48 15.21
N SER A 29 -13.67 9.57 14.73
CA SER A 29 -12.58 10.08 15.56
C SER A 29 -12.54 11.61 15.48
N ASP A 30 -12.68 12.27 16.63
CA ASP A 30 -12.53 13.73 16.78
C ASP A 30 -11.06 14.11 17.10
N ASN A 31 -10.12 13.17 16.93
CA ASN A 31 -8.70 13.41 17.12
C ASN A 31 -8.14 14.16 15.90
N PRO A 32 -7.60 15.38 16.06
CA PRO A 32 -7.03 16.15 14.95
C PRO A 32 -5.85 15.45 14.25
N ARG A 33 -5.24 14.45 14.89
CA ARG A 33 -4.14 13.65 14.34
C ARG A 33 -4.60 12.50 13.44
N ASP A 34 -5.89 12.18 13.42
CA ASP A 34 -6.44 11.14 12.56
C ASP A 34 -6.83 11.70 11.19
N ARG A 35 -6.85 10.84 10.18
CA ARG A 35 -7.19 11.25 8.81
C ARG A 35 -8.68 11.56 8.70
N SER A 36 -8.99 12.71 8.10
CA SER A 36 -10.37 13.07 7.76
C SER A 36 -10.94 12.14 6.68
N ILE A 37 -12.26 11.97 6.69
CA ILE A 37 -12.99 11.22 5.65
C ILE A 37 -12.69 11.80 4.26
N SER A 38 -12.60 13.13 4.14
CA SER A 38 -12.25 13.79 2.87
C SER A 38 -10.86 13.40 2.36
N THR A 39 -9.89 13.23 3.26
CA THR A 39 -8.54 12.76 2.90
C THR A 39 -8.56 11.31 2.45
N ILE A 40 -9.35 10.46 3.11
CA ILE A 40 -9.51 9.05 2.72
C ILE A 40 -10.13 8.96 1.33
N ILE A 41 -11.23 9.65 1.07
CA ILE A 41 -11.90 9.65 -0.25
C ILE A 41 -10.94 10.16 -1.33
N ALA A 42 -10.22 11.26 -1.07
CA ALA A 42 -9.26 11.80 -2.03
C ALA A 42 -8.13 10.79 -2.36
N ASP A 43 -7.66 10.03 -1.37
CA ASP A 43 -6.67 8.98 -1.60
C ASP A 43 -7.23 7.81 -2.43
N GLU A 44 -8.46 7.37 -2.18
CA GLU A 44 -9.11 6.31 -2.96
C GLU A 44 -9.38 6.74 -4.41
N GLU A 45 -9.79 8.00 -4.63
CA GLU A 45 -9.94 8.57 -5.97
C GLU A 45 -8.60 8.64 -6.70
N LEU A 46 -7.53 9.00 -5.98
CA LEU A 46 -6.19 9.08 -6.53
C LEU A 46 -5.63 7.68 -6.89
N GLU A 47 -5.85 6.67 -6.04
CA GLU A 47 -5.55 5.27 -6.36
C GLU A 47 -6.29 4.82 -7.62
N LEU A 48 -7.59 5.12 -7.72
CA LEU A 48 -8.40 4.78 -8.90
C LEU A 48 -7.88 5.49 -10.17
N ALA A 49 -7.50 6.77 -10.06
CA ALA A 49 -6.91 7.51 -11.18
C ALA A 49 -5.57 6.88 -11.64
N ALA A 50 -4.73 6.47 -10.69
CA ALA A 50 -3.47 5.78 -10.98
C ALA A 50 -3.70 4.41 -11.65
N VAL A 51 -4.65 3.62 -11.15
CA VAL A 51 -5.04 2.35 -11.79
C VAL A 51 -5.54 2.59 -13.21
N LYS A 52 -6.39 3.60 -13.43
CA LYS A 52 -6.87 3.96 -14.78
C LYS A 52 -5.72 4.36 -15.70
N SER A 53 -4.73 5.10 -15.22
CA SER A 53 -3.53 5.46 -16.00
C SER A 53 -2.67 4.25 -16.35
N MET A 54 -2.51 3.28 -15.44
CA MET A 54 -1.82 2.02 -15.73
C MET A 54 -2.58 1.17 -16.75
N PHE A 55 -3.91 1.08 -16.58
CA PHE A 55 -4.79 0.34 -17.48
C PHE A 55 -4.72 0.85 -18.92
N LYS A 56 -4.62 2.16 -19.12
CA LYS A 56 -4.45 2.79 -20.45
C LYS A 56 -3.11 2.45 -21.13
N SER A 57 -2.14 1.91 -20.40
CA SER A 57 -0.85 1.49 -20.94
C SER A 57 -0.80 -0.03 -21.08
N ASP A 58 -1.08 -0.54 -22.28
CA ASP A 58 -1.13 -1.98 -22.58
C ASP A 58 0.08 -2.76 -22.08
N ASP A 59 1.29 -2.23 -22.24
CA ASP A 59 2.51 -2.89 -21.77
C ASP A 59 2.54 -3.05 -20.25
N LEU A 60 2.14 -2.02 -19.50
CA LEU A 60 2.14 -2.06 -18.04
C LEU A 60 1.04 -3.00 -17.54
N TRP A 61 -0.16 -2.86 -18.11
CA TRP A 61 -1.31 -3.65 -17.71
C TRP A 61 -1.11 -5.14 -17.97
N ASN A 62 -0.50 -5.52 -19.09
CA ASN A 62 -0.40 -6.94 -19.48
C ASN A 62 0.88 -7.62 -19.02
N LYS A 63 1.99 -6.87 -18.85
CA LYS A 63 3.32 -7.44 -18.58
C LYS A 63 3.79 -7.26 -17.13
N SER A 64 3.12 -6.42 -16.34
CA SER A 64 3.52 -6.12 -14.96
C SER A 64 2.42 -6.53 -13.97
N ASP A 65 2.81 -6.82 -12.75
CA ASP A 65 1.90 -6.93 -11.61
C ASP A 65 2.31 -5.85 -10.62
N ILE A 66 1.49 -4.81 -10.48
CA ILE A 66 1.81 -3.60 -9.72
C ILE A 66 0.60 -3.28 -8.86
N ASP A 67 0.81 -3.26 -7.57
CA ASP A 67 -0.11 -2.77 -6.56
C ASP A 67 0.16 -1.29 -6.31
N ILE A 68 -0.93 -0.52 -6.20
CA ILE A 68 -0.91 0.92 -6.03
C ILE A 68 -1.64 1.24 -4.75
N VAL A 69 -1.00 1.99 -3.87
CA VAL A 69 -1.58 2.39 -2.59
C VAL A 69 -1.29 3.86 -2.37
N SER A 70 -2.31 4.63 -2.00
CA SER A 70 -2.22 6.04 -1.61
C SER A 70 -2.47 6.21 -0.12
N PHE A 71 -1.72 7.14 0.46
CA PHE A 71 -1.91 7.62 1.82
C PHE A 71 -1.45 9.07 1.92
N ASN A 72 -2.37 9.96 2.31
CA ASN A 72 -2.14 11.41 2.40
C ASN A 72 -1.56 12.00 1.11
N ARG A 73 -2.08 11.58 -0.05
CA ARG A 73 -1.65 11.95 -1.41
C ARG A 73 -0.24 11.51 -1.79
N THR A 74 0.38 10.65 -0.98
CA THR A 74 1.61 9.94 -1.31
C THR A 74 1.26 8.58 -1.87
N ILE A 75 1.75 8.26 -3.06
CA ILE A 75 1.51 6.97 -3.71
C ILE A 75 2.73 6.07 -3.55
N LEU A 76 2.49 4.83 -3.17
CA LEU A 76 3.44 3.74 -3.18
C LEU A 76 3.09 2.79 -4.33
N LEU A 77 4.08 2.50 -5.17
CA LEU A 77 4.01 1.50 -6.23
C LEU A 77 4.86 0.30 -5.84
N VAL A 78 4.25 -0.88 -5.73
CA VAL A 78 4.92 -2.13 -5.36
C VAL A 78 4.55 -3.22 -6.35
N GLY A 79 5.40 -4.24 -6.49
CA GLY A 79 5.14 -5.37 -7.37
C GLY A 79 6.34 -5.69 -8.25
N GLN A 80 6.10 -6.34 -9.38
CA GLN A 80 7.14 -6.71 -10.32
C GLN A 80 6.80 -6.34 -11.76
N THR A 81 7.85 -6.00 -12.50
CA THR A 81 7.79 -5.72 -13.93
C THR A 81 9.03 -6.27 -14.63
N PRO A 82 8.93 -6.74 -15.89
CA PRO A 82 10.06 -7.40 -16.55
C PRO A 82 11.22 -6.46 -16.94
N THR A 83 11.02 -5.14 -16.94
CA THR A 83 12.06 -4.19 -17.38
C THR A 83 12.09 -2.91 -16.56
N ASN A 84 13.28 -2.30 -16.45
CA ASN A 84 13.42 -1.01 -15.78
C ASN A 84 12.66 0.11 -16.51
N THR A 85 12.54 0.04 -17.83
CA THR A 85 11.74 0.98 -18.63
C THR A 85 10.27 1.00 -18.19
N LEU A 86 9.68 -0.18 -17.95
CA LEU A 86 8.30 -0.25 -17.45
C LEU A 86 8.20 0.25 -16.00
N LYS A 87 9.17 -0.06 -15.14
CA LYS A 87 9.25 0.50 -13.78
C LYS A 87 9.24 2.04 -13.81
N GLN A 88 10.07 2.65 -14.66
CA GLN A 88 10.16 4.11 -14.81
C GLN A 88 8.87 4.68 -15.37
N LYS A 89 8.33 4.09 -16.44
CA LYS A 89 7.05 4.48 -17.05
C LYS A 89 5.91 4.49 -16.03
N ALA A 90 5.83 3.47 -15.18
CA ALA A 90 4.83 3.39 -14.12
C ALA A 90 4.94 4.58 -13.14
N GLY A 91 6.16 4.86 -12.66
CA GLY A 91 6.41 6.01 -11.79
C GLY A 91 6.04 7.35 -12.44
N GLU A 92 6.45 7.57 -13.69
CA GLU A 92 6.16 8.81 -14.42
C GLU A 92 4.67 9.03 -14.69
N LEU A 93 3.93 7.97 -15.04
CA LEU A 93 2.49 8.07 -15.27
C LEU A 93 1.76 8.51 -14.00
N VAL A 94 2.16 7.97 -12.86
CA VAL A 94 1.55 8.27 -11.57
C VAL A 94 1.97 9.65 -11.08
N GLN A 95 3.24 10.01 -11.22
CA GLN A 95 3.75 11.33 -10.80
C GLN A 95 3.09 12.51 -11.53
N LYS A 96 2.55 12.29 -12.73
CA LYS A 96 1.84 13.29 -13.54
C LYS A 96 0.36 13.46 -13.16
N LEU A 97 -0.18 12.61 -12.30
CA LEU A 97 -1.55 12.75 -11.84
C LEU A 97 -1.67 14.01 -10.97
N GLU A 98 -2.84 14.62 -11.03
CA GLU A 98 -3.18 15.74 -10.17
C GLU A 98 -3.13 15.31 -8.70
N ASP A 99 -2.81 16.26 -7.82
CA ASP A 99 -2.80 16.09 -6.37
C ASP A 99 -1.77 15.12 -5.78
N VAL A 100 -0.95 14.45 -6.59
CA VAL A 100 0.16 13.60 -6.11
C VAL A 100 1.23 14.46 -5.45
N LYS A 101 1.46 14.25 -4.15
CA LYS A 101 2.55 14.89 -3.41
C LYS A 101 3.89 14.20 -3.65
N LYS A 102 3.89 12.87 -3.62
CA LYS A 102 5.10 12.06 -3.69
C LYS A 102 4.80 10.66 -4.23
N VAL A 103 5.74 10.09 -4.98
CA VAL A 103 5.69 8.70 -5.45
C VAL A 103 6.89 7.92 -4.89
N TYR A 104 6.62 6.85 -4.15
CA TYR A 104 7.61 5.83 -3.79
C TYR A 104 7.51 4.68 -4.80
N ASN A 105 8.51 4.56 -5.69
CA ASN A 105 8.52 3.52 -6.72
C ASN A 105 9.38 2.32 -6.31
N GLU A 106 8.75 1.40 -5.59
CA GLU A 106 9.34 0.19 -5.05
C GLU A 106 9.14 -1.05 -5.94
N ILE A 107 8.71 -0.88 -7.18
CA ILE A 107 8.57 -1.98 -8.14
C ILE A 107 9.92 -2.68 -8.34
N ARG A 108 9.94 -4.01 -8.32
CA ARG A 108 11.13 -4.84 -8.60
C ARG A 108 11.18 -5.21 -10.08
N VAL A 109 12.38 -5.21 -10.66
CA VAL A 109 12.56 -5.71 -12.03
C VAL A 109 12.68 -7.23 -11.97
N ALA A 110 11.55 -7.91 -12.15
CA ALA A 110 11.42 -9.36 -12.03
C ALA A 110 10.14 -9.84 -12.74
N ALA A 111 10.01 -11.15 -12.88
CA ALA A 111 8.73 -11.74 -13.29
C ALA A 111 7.67 -11.55 -12.17
N PRO A 112 6.37 -11.43 -12.52
CA PRO A 112 5.30 -11.36 -11.53
C PRO A 112 5.36 -12.50 -10.50
N ALA A 113 5.06 -12.19 -9.25
CA ALA A 113 5.00 -13.15 -8.16
C ALA A 113 4.01 -14.29 -8.43
N SER A 114 4.28 -15.46 -7.87
CA SER A 114 3.40 -16.62 -8.00
C SER A 114 2.12 -16.44 -7.15
N SER A 115 1.03 -17.13 -7.50
CA SER A 115 -0.18 -17.12 -6.68
C SER A 115 0.03 -17.65 -5.26
N LEU A 116 0.99 -18.56 -5.06
CA LEU A 116 1.37 -19.05 -3.73
C LEU A 116 2.05 -17.97 -2.90
N THR A 117 2.95 -17.20 -3.52
CA THR A 117 3.60 -16.03 -2.90
C THR A 117 2.54 -15.02 -2.44
N TYR A 118 1.59 -14.69 -3.32
CA TYR A 118 0.49 -13.80 -2.99
C TYR A 118 -0.30 -14.25 -1.75
N VAL A 119 -0.70 -15.53 -1.67
CA VAL A 119 -1.43 -16.06 -0.50
C VAL A 119 -0.59 -15.97 0.78
N SER A 120 0.72 -16.24 0.68
CA SER A 120 1.65 -16.05 1.80
C SER A 120 1.69 -14.59 2.26
N ASP A 121 1.76 -13.65 1.32
CA ASP A 121 1.80 -12.22 1.60
C ASP A 121 0.48 -11.70 2.20
N LEU A 122 -0.67 -12.27 1.85
CA LEU A 122 -1.94 -11.96 2.52
C LEU A 122 -1.91 -12.35 3.99
N SER A 123 -1.43 -13.55 4.30
CA SER A 123 -1.28 -13.99 5.69
C SER A 123 -0.27 -13.12 6.44
N LEU A 124 0.84 -12.77 5.79
CA LEU A 124 1.88 -11.93 6.37
C LEU A 124 1.36 -10.51 6.66
N THR A 125 0.64 -9.91 5.71
CA THR A 125 -0.02 -8.62 5.87
C THR A 125 -0.97 -8.63 7.07
N SER A 126 -1.81 -9.66 7.20
CA SER A 126 -2.72 -9.80 8.34
C SER A 126 -1.97 -9.90 9.66
N LYS A 127 -0.90 -10.70 9.74
CA LYS A 127 -0.06 -10.80 10.95
C LYS A 127 0.57 -9.46 11.33
N VAL A 128 1.10 -8.71 10.36
CA VAL A 128 1.67 -7.38 10.59
C VAL A 128 0.61 -6.41 11.08
N LYS A 129 -0.55 -6.34 10.42
CA LYS A 129 -1.67 -5.48 10.84
C LYS A 129 -2.14 -5.82 12.25
N THR A 130 -2.33 -7.10 12.57
CA THR A 130 -2.72 -7.52 13.92
C THR A 130 -1.66 -7.19 14.96
N SER A 131 -0.37 -7.39 14.66
CA SER A 131 0.71 -7.08 15.60
C SER A 131 0.80 -5.58 15.89
N LEU A 132 0.67 -4.74 14.86
CA LEU A 132 0.63 -3.28 15.03
C LEU A 132 -0.64 -2.81 15.76
N PHE A 133 -1.76 -3.50 15.58
CA PHE A 133 -3.03 -3.19 16.26
C PHE A 133 -2.95 -3.45 17.77
N LEU A 134 -2.17 -4.43 18.20
CA LEU A 134 -2.02 -4.80 19.62
C LEU A 134 -1.05 -3.88 20.38
N GLU A 135 -0.42 -2.94 19.71
CA GLU A 135 0.55 -2.01 20.30
C GLU A 135 -0.17 -0.71 20.70
N ASP A 136 -0.13 -0.37 22.00
CA ASP A 136 -0.85 0.78 22.57
C ASP A 136 -0.36 2.15 22.02
N ASP A 137 0.86 2.20 21.48
CA ASP A 137 1.49 3.41 20.94
C ASP A 137 0.89 3.86 19.59
N PHE A 138 0.03 3.05 18.97
CA PHE A 138 -0.54 3.33 17.66
C PHE A 138 -2.04 3.46 17.73
N ASN A 139 -2.56 4.58 17.19
CA ASN A 139 -3.90 4.50 16.62
C ASN A 139 -3.78 3.65 15.34
N SER A 140 -4.19 2.39 15.43
CA SER A 140 -4.04 1.37 14.37
C SER A 140 -4.60 1.80 13.00
N SER A 141 -5.48 2.80 12.97
CA SER A 141 -6.02 3.41 11.74
C SER A 141 -5.00 4.24 10.93
N ASN A 142 -3.86 4.61 11.53
CA ASN A 142 -2.92 5.56 10.92
C ASN A 142 -1.75 4.92 10.14
N ILE A 143 -1.63 3.58 10.15
CA ILE A 143 -0.61 2.86 9.39
C ILE A 143 -1.26 1.93 8.35
N LYS A 144 -1.00 2.20 7.07
CA LYS A 144 -1.35 1.32 5.95
C LYS A 144 -0.20 0.33 5.76
N VAL A 145 -0.54 -0.95 5.68
CA VAL A 145 0.41 -2.07 5.51
C VAL A 145 0.12 -2.77 4.20
N LEU A 146 1.15 -2.92 3.38
CA LEU A 146 1.17 -3.74 2.18
C LEU A 146 2.32 -4.73 2.27
N THR A 147 2.15 -5.95 1.75
CA THR A 147 3.23 -6.93 1.64
C THR A 147 3.33 -7.43 0.22
N GLU A 148 4.55 -7.53 -0.30
CA GLU A 148 4.83 -8.12 -1.61
C GLU A 148 6.14 -8.92 -1.57
N ASP A 149 6.08 -10.20 -1.93
CA ASP A 149 7.19 -11.16 -1.88
C ASP A 149 7.94 -11.16 -0.54
N GLY A 150 7.19 -11.11 0.57
CA GLY A 150 7.74 -11.04 1.93
C GLY A 150 8.41 -9.71 2.31
N GLU A 151 8.41 -8.70 1.44
CA GLU A 151 8.76 -7.32 1.79
C GLU A 151 7.52 -6.61 2.33
N VAL A 152 7.62 -6.00 3.51
CA VAL A 152 6.55 -5.26 4.16
C VAL A 152 6.75 -3.76 3.94
N PHE A 153 5.73 -3.09 3.43
CA PHE A 153 5.71 -1.66 3.20
C PHE A 153 4.76 -1.00 4.19
N LEU A 154 5.28 -0.01 4.93
CA LEU A 154 4.54 0.73 5.93
C LEU A 154 4.37 2.18 5.49
N MET A 155 3.14 2.65 5.39
CA MET A 155 2.79 4.05 5.11
C MET A 155 1.95 4.59 6.27
N GLY A 156 2.02 5.88 6.56
CA GLY A 156 1.29 6.43 7.70
C GLY A 156 1.71 7.85 8.06
N LEU A 157 0.85 8.55 8.82
CA LEU A 157 1.22 9.76 9.56
C LEU A 157 1.65 9.31 10.95
N VAL A 158 2.93 9.40 11.27
CA VAL A 158 3.48 8.85 12.51
C VAL A 158 4.55 9.77 13.08
N THR A 159 4.75 9.74 14.40
CA THR A 159 5.93 10.36 15.00
C THR A 159 7.18 9.54 14.71
N SER A 160 8.37 10.11 14.94
CA SER A 160 9.63 9.37 14.80
C SER A 160 9.71 8.13 15.70
N GLN A 161 9.12 8.22 16.90
CA GLN A 161 9.04 7.10 17.85
C GLN A 161 8.12 6.00 17.32
N GLN A 162 6.92 6.37 16.86
CA GLN A 162 5.98 5.44 16.26
C GLN A 162 6.56 4.76 15.01
N ALA A 163 7.22 5.50 14.12
CA ALA A 163 7.88 4.93 12.94
C ALA A 163 8.89 3.84 13.35
N THR A 164 9.77 4.17 14.32
CA THR A 164 10.78 3.22 14.82
C THR A 164 10.13 1.96 15.38
N ARG A 165 9.10 2.13 16.21
CA ARG A 165 8.38 1.01 16.83
C ARG A 165 7.64 0.16 15.80
N ALA A 166 6.99 0.76 14.81
CA ALA A 166 6.26 0.04 13.77
C ALA A 166 7.19 -0.85 12.93
N ILE A 167 8.38 -0.34 12.61
CA ILE A 167 9.39 -1.10 11.87
C ILE A 167 9.95 -2.24 12.73
N GLU A 168 10.12 -2.03 14.04
CA GLU A 168 10.55 -3.08 14.97
C GLU A 168 9.51 -4.21 15.11
N VAL A 169 8.24 -3.85 15.25
CA VAL A 169 7.15 -4.83 15.30
C VAL A 169 7.10 -5.63 14.00
N ALA A 170 7.08 -4.95 12.85
CA ALA A 170 7.00 -5.60 11.55
C ALA A 170 8.19 -6.53 11.28
N ARG A 171 9.43 -6.10 11.56
CA ARG A 171 10.64 -6.89 11.24
C ARG A 171 10.76 -8.18 12.05
N ASN A 172 10.14 -8.24 13.24
CA ASN A 172 10.19 -9.41 14.12
C ASN A 172 9.16 -10.49 13.76
N ILE A 173 8.30 -10.24 12.78
CA ILE A 173 7.30 -11.21 12.35
C ILE A 173 7.94 -12.24 11.42
N SER A 174 7.77 -13.52 11.76
CA SER A 174 8.26 -14.64 10.94
C SER A 174 7.71 -14.57 9.52
N GLY A 175 8.62 -14.60 8.54
CA GLY A 175 8.32 -14.51 7.11
C GLY A 175 8.59 -13.14 6.50
N VAL A 176 8.81 -12.10 7.33
CA VAL A 176 9.26 -10.78 6.84
C VAL A 176 10.71 -10.87 6.40
N LYS A 177 10.97 -10.57 5.13
CA LYS A 177 12.32 -10.49 4.56
C LYS A 177 12.94 -9.10 4.70
N ARG A 178 12.11 -8.07 4.58
CA ARG A 178 12.51 -6.65 4.64
C ARG A 178 11.33 -5.78 5.05
N VAL A 179 11.61 -4.68 5.74
CA VAL A 179 10.63 -3.62 6.00
C VAL A 179 11.08 -2.35 5.29
N ILE A 180 10.17 -1.76 4.51
CA ILE A 180 10.35 -0.51 3.79
C ILE A 180 9.35 0.49 4.36
N GLN A 181 9.85 1.68 4.71
CA GLN A 181 9.01 2.75 5.24
C GLN A 181 8.75 3.81 4.17
N ALA A 182 7.49 4.23 4.10
CA ALA A 182 7.00 5.36 3.33
C ALA A 182 6.11 6.24 4.24
N PHE A 183 6.57 6.44 5.47
CA PHE A 183 5.93 7.29 6.46
C PHE A 183 6.08 8.78 6.13
N GLU A 184 5.11 9.56 6.58
CA GLU A 184 5.21 11.01 6.75
C GLU A 184 5.35 11.28 8.25
N ILE A 185 6.46 11.91 8.63
CA ILE A 185 6.77 12.18 10.03
C ILE A 185 6.04 13.43 10.48
N ILE A 186 5.21 13.30 11.51
CA ILE A 186 4.51 14.40 12.18
C ILE A 186 5.14 14.64 13.55
N GLU A 187 5.26 15.91 13.94
CA GLU A 187 5.80 16.34 15.25
C GLU A 187 4.73 16.36 16.35
#